data_AF-A0A315ZEH5-F1
#
_entry.id   AF-A0A315ZEH5-F1
#
_cell.length_a   1.000
_cell.length_b   1.000
_cell.length_c   1.000
_cell.angle_alpha   90.00
_cell.angle_beta   90.00
_cell.angle_gamma   90.00
#
_symmetry.space_group_name_H-M   'P 1'
#
loop_
_entity.id
_entity.type
_entity.pdbx_description
1 polymer ?
#
loop_
_entity_poly.entity_id
_entity_poly.type
_entity_poly.pdbx_seq_one_letter_code
_entity_poly.pdbx_strand_id
1 'polypeptide(L)'
;MNNSFVNEINESVKHWYIPLIIGLSFIGLGIWVFMAPASSYKTFSILFSISFLVSGILEILFAVANKRVFGSWGWALIMGILNLVLGILLLKDVEMAMEVLALYIGFLVLFRSLGAISTSLELSHFRMSGWGSLLVIGILGIILSTILIWRPQAAAFSVVIFMGLTLISFGASMAFISLKLKKVHTHVKELKEEQDGGEF
;
A
#
# COMPACT_ATOMS: atom_id res chain seq x y z
N MET A 1 -8.02 -33.80 22.14
CA MET A 1 -8.00 -32.33 21.89
C MET A 1 -9.28 -31.76 22.49
N ASN A 2 -9.26 -30.59 23.13
CA ASN A 2 -10.44 -30.04 23.81
C ASN A 2 -11.50 -29.59 22.78
N ASN A 3 -12.78 -29.95 22.96
CA ASN A 3 -13.86 -29.64 22.01
C ASN A 3 -14.08 -28.13 21.82
N SER A 4 -13.72 -27.30 22.81
CA SER A 4 -13.75 -25.84 22.67
C SER A 4 -12.75 -25.33 21.62
N PHE A 5 -11.54 -25.91 21.58
CA PHE A 5 -10.47 -25.49 20.68
C PHE A 5 -10.80 -25.79 19.21
N VAL A 6 -11.38 -26.97 18.93
CA VAL A 6 -11.81 -27.36 17.57
C VAL A 6 -12.94 -26.45 17.07
N ASN A 7 -13.90 -26.11 17.95
CA ASN A 7 -15.01 -25.21 17.61
C ASN A 7 -14.53 -23.76 17.34
N GLU A 8 -13.60 -23.23 18.14
CA GLU A 8 -13.01 -21.90 17.93
C GLU A 8 -12.30 -21.80 16.57
N ILE A 9 -11.50 -22.81 16.20
CA ILE A 9 -10.83 -22.85 14.91
C ILE A 9 -11.86 -22.92 13.78
N ASN A 10 -12.88 -23.78 13.90
CA ASN A 10 -13.90 -23.94 12.87
C ASN A 10 -14.65 -22.62 12.59
N GLU A 11 -15.08 -21.90 13.63
CA GLU A 11 -15.73 -20.59 13.47
C GLU A 11 -14.78 -19.57 12.84
N SER A 12 -13.48 -19.60 13.18
CA SER A 12 -12.47 -18.70 12.61
C SER A 12 -12.22 -18.94 11.11
N VAL A 13 -12.31 -20.18 10.63
CA VAL A 13 -12.03 -20.54 9.22
C VAL A 13 -13.27 -20.68 8.35
N LYS A 14 -14.47 -20.59 8.94
CA LYS A 14 -15.76 -20.68 8.25
C LYS A 14 -15.89 -19.70 7.07
N HIS A 15 -15.34 -18.51 7.22
CA HIS A 15 -15.41 -17.44 6.22
C HIS A 15 -14.22 -17.43 5.25
N TRP A 16 -13.60 -18.60 4.97
CA TRP A 16 -12.48 -18.75 4.05
C TRP A 16 -12.74 -18.18 2.64
N TYR A 17 -13.99 -18.06 2.20
CA TYR A 17 -14.37 -17.52 0.89
C TYR A 17 -14.24 -15.98 0.81
N ILE A 18 -14.28 -15.27 1.94
CA ILE A 18 -14.14 -13.80 1.97
C ILE A 18 -12.79 -13.36 1.37
N PRO A 19 -11.62 -13.89 1.81
CA PRO A 19 -10.35 -13.54 1.19
C PRO A 19 -10.27 -13.98 -0.29
N LEU A 20 -11.03 -15.00 -0.72
CA LEU A 20 -11.08 -15.38 -2.14
C LEU A 20 -11.72 -14.29 -3.00
N ILE A 21 -12.88 -13.81 -2.59
CA ILE A 21 -13.66 -12.79 -3.31
C ILE A 21 -12.86 -11.49 -3.37
N ILE A 22 -12.26 -11.10 -2.25
CA ILE A 22 -11.36 -9.95 -2.17
C ILE A 22 -10.19 -10.16 -3.14
N GLY A 23 -9.53 -11.32 -3.08
CA GLY A 23 -8.38 -11.63 -3.93
C GLY A 23 -8.68 -11.54 -5.42
N LEU A 24 -9.79 -12.13 -5.85
CA LEU A 24 -10.21 -12.12 -7.25
C LEU A 24 -10.60 -10.70 -7.71
N SER A 25 -11.25 -9.92 -6.84
CA SER A 25 -11.59 -8.52 -7.12
C SER A 25 -10.33 -7.68 -7.34
N PHE A 26 -9.31 -7.86 -6.50
CA PHE A 26 -8.03 -7.15 -6.64
C PHE A 26 -7.26 -7.54 -7.91
N ILE A 27 -7.29 -8.82 -8.31
CA ILE A 27 -6.71 -9.27 -9.58
C ILE A 27 -7.45 -8.59 -10.75
N GLY A 28 -8.79 -8.59 -10.74
CA GLY A 28 -9.59 -7.92 -11.77
C GLY A 28 -9.29 -6.43 -11.87
N LEU A 29 -9.20 -5.73 -10.74
CA LEU A 29 -8.80 -4.31 -10.69
C LEU A 29 -7.38 -4.10 -11.23
N GLY A 30 -6.44 -4.99 -10.90
CA GLY A 30 -5.07 -4.92 -11.41
C GLY A 30 -5.00 -5.10 -12.93
N ILE A 31 -5.80 -6.02 -13.50
CA ILE A 31 -5.92 -6.17 -14.96
C ILE A 31 -6.53 -4.92 -15.58
N TRP A 32 -7.59 -4.37 -14.97
CA TRP A 32 -8.24 -3.14 -15.42
C TRP A 32 -7.26 -1.96 -15.48
N VAL A 33 -6.35 -1.85 -14.51
CA VAL A 33 -5.29 -0.83 -14.48
C VAL A 33 -4.41 -0.88 -15.73
N PHE A 34 -4.08 -2.06 -16.21
CA PHE A 34 -3.28 -2.22 -17.44
C PHE A 34 -4.11 -1.97 -18.71
N MET A 35 -5.42 -2.23 -18.68
CA MET A 35 -6.30 -1.96 -19.82
C MET A 35 -6.56 -0.47 -20.04
N ALA A 36 -6.59 0.33 -18.97
CA ALA A 36 -6.86 1.78 -19.04
C ALA A 36 -5.84 2.63 -18.24
N PRO A 37 -4.54 2.64 -18.62
CA PRO A 37 -3.48 3.30 -17.86
C PRO A 37 -3.74 4.77 -17.53
N ALA A 38 -4.21 5.55 -18.50
CA ALA A 38 -4.46 6.98 -18.33
C ALA A 38 -5.60 7.25 -17.33
N SER A 39 -6.71 6.52 -17.45
CA SER A 39 -7.85 6.65 -16.54
C SER A 39 -7.50 6.19 -15.13
N SER A 40 -6.71 5.12 -15.00
CA SER A 40 -6.19 4.67 -13.72
C SER A 40 -5.30 5.73 -13.10
N TYR A 41 -4.32 6.26 -13.81
CA TYR A 41 -3.45 7.30 -13.25
C TYR A 41 -4.21 8.57 -12.83
N LYS A 42 -5.21 8.98 -13.61
CA LYS A 42 -6.11 10.08 -13.25
C LYS A 42 -6.87 9.79 -11.94
N THR A 43 -7.41 8.59 -11.80
CA THR A 43 -8.11 8.16 -10.57
C THR A 43 -7.20 8.23 -9.36
N PHE A 44 -5.95 7.78 -9.50
CA PHE A 44 -4.95 7.85 -8.42
C PHE A 44 -4.58 9.28 -8.05
N SER A 45 -4.53 10.18 -9.03
CA SER A 45 -4.27 11.61 -8.79
C SER A 45 -5.42 12.28 -8.03
N ILE A 46 -6.67 11.86 -8.30
CA ILE A 46 -7.83 12.31 -7.53
C ILE A 46 -7.78 11.77 -6.09
N LEU A 47 -7.49 10.47 -5.91
CA LEU A 47 -7.35 9.88 -4.58
C LEU A 47 -6.22 10.54 -3.77
N PHE A 48 -5.10 10.84 -4.43
CA PHE A 48 -4.00 11.61 -3.86
C PHE A 48 -4.46 13.00 -3.40
N SER A 49 -5.20 13.72 -4.24
CA SER A 49 -5.76 15.04 -3.89
C SER A 49 -6.71 14.97 -2.69
N ILE A 50 -7.59 13.96 -2.65
CA ILE A 50 -8.50 13.71 -1.52
C ILE A 50 -7.69 13.41 -0.25
N SER A 51 -6.58 12.68 -0.34
CA SER A 51 -5.73 12.41 0.82
C SER A 51 -5.16 13.69 1.43
N PHE A 52 -4.77 14.68 0.62
CA PHE A 52 -4.34 15.99 1.11
C PHE A 52 -5.47 16.73 1.82
N LEU A 53 -6.70 16.67 1.30
CA LEU A 53 -7.85 17.25 1.98
C LEU A 53 -8.11 16.60 3.33
N VAL A 54 -8.20 15.27 3.36
CA VAL A 54 -8.49 14.52 4.58
C VAL A 54 -7.39 14.77 5.62
N SER A 55 -6.12 14.66 5.23
CA SER A 55 -4.98 14.97 6.11
C SER A 55 -5.04 16.41 6.61
N GLY A 56 -5.31 17.38 5.73
CA GLY A 56 -5.43 18.79 6.12
C GLY A 56 -6.52 19.03 7.15
N ILE A 57 -7.72 18.47 6.94
CA ILE A 57 -8.83 18.55 7.90
C ILE A 57 -8.43 17.91 9.24
N LEU A 58 -7.89 16.70 9.21
CA LEU A 58 -7.52 15.98 10.43
C LEU A 58 -6.41 16.68 11.21
N GLU A 59 -5.40 17.23 10.54
CA GLU A 59 -4.31 18.00 11.16
C GLU A 59 -4.83 19.28 11.81
N ILE A 60 -5.74 20.01 11.15
CA ILE A 60 -6.38 21.20 11.72
C ILE A 60 -7.19 20.81 12.97
N LEU A 61 -8.02 19.76 12.88
CA LEU A 61 -8.81 19.28 14.01
C LEU A 61 -7.91 18.86 15.17
N PHE A 62 -6.85 18.12 14.90
CA PHE A 62 -5.87 17.70 15.89
C PHE A 62 -5.16 18.88 16.56
N ALA A 63 -4.72 19.86 15.77
CA ALA A 63 -4.06 21.06 16.28
C ALA A 63 -4.99 21.87 17.20
N VAL A 64 -6.25 22.06 16.80
CA VAL A 64 -7.24 22.81 17.59
C VAL A 64 -7.62 22.07 18.86
N ALA A 65 -7.82 20.76 18.79
CA ALA A 65 -8.17 19.92 19.94
C ALA A 65 -7.05 19.87 20.99
N ASN A 66 -5.79 19.81 20.56
CA ASN A 66 -4.64 19.61 21.45
C ASN A 66 -3.83 20.88 21.72
N LYS A 67 -4.32 22.06 21.33
CA LYS A 67 -3.60 23.35 21.45
C LYS A 67 -3.07 23.70 22.85
N ARG A 68 -3.67 23.13 23.90
CA ARG A 68 -3.29 23.39 25.31
C ARG A 68 -2.28 22.39 25.88
N VAL A 69 -2.09 21.25 25.21
CA VAL A 69 -1.27 20.13 25.69
C VAL A 69 -0.04 19.94 24.80
N PHE A 70 -0.15 20.27 23.51
CA PHE A 70 0.86 20.01 22.50
C PHE A 70 1.64 21.30 22.15
N GLY A 71 2.93 21.36 22.49
CA GLY A 71 3.76 22.55 22.22
C GLY A 71 3.92 22.90 20.73
N SER A 72 3.78 21.93 19.84
CA SER A 72 3.89 22.10 18.38
C SER A 72 2.56 22.27 17.64
N TRP A 73 1.46 22.58 18.36
CA TRP A 73 0.12 22.72 17.75
C TRP A 73 0.08 23.74 16.59
N GLY A 74 0.85 24.83 16.67
CA GLY A 74 0.91 25.84 15.61
C GLY A 74 1.50 25.29 14.30
N TRP A 75 2.50 24.41 14.38
CA TRP A 75 3.06 23.75 13.21
C TRP A 75 2.08 22.78 12.57
N ALA A 76 1.37 21.99 13.39
CA ALA A 76 0.32 21.10 12.90
C ALA A 76 -0.81 21.88 12.22
N LEU A 77 -1.18 23.06 12.74
CA LEU A 77 -2.18 23.92 12.12
C LEU A 77 -1.72 24.46 10.76
N ILE A 78 -0.47 24.95 10.67
CA ILE A 78 0.09 25.47 9.41
C ILE A 78 0.14 24.36 8.35
N MET A 79 0.64 23.17 8.71
CA MET A 79 0.70 22.03 7.79
C MET A 79 -0.71 21.60 7.38
N GLY A 80 -1.66 21.57 8.32
CA GLY A 80 -3.04 21.21 8.02
C GLY A 80 -3.70 22.18 7.03
N ILE A 81 -3.48 23.48 7.20
CA ILE A 81 -3.97 24.50 6.25
C ILE A 81 -3.31 24.34 4.89
N LEU A 82 -1.99 24.15 4.84
CA LEU A 82 -1.25 23.97 3.59
C LEU A 82 -1.74 22.72 2.85
N ASN A 83 -1.90 21.61 3.55
CA ASN A 83 -2.42 20.36 3.00
C ASN A 83 -3.84 20.53 2.47
N LEU A 84 -4.70 21.23 3.21
CA LEU A 84 -6.07 21.51 2.78
C LEU A 84 -6.09 22.35 1.50
N VAL A 85 -5.33 23.44 1.45
CA VAL A 85 -5.25 24.33 0.29
C VAL A 85 -4.72 23.57 -0.94
N LEU A 86 -3.63 22.81 -0.77
CA LEU A 86 -3.10 21.97 -1.84
C LEU A 86 -4.15 20.98 -2.33
N GLY A 87 -4.81 20.25 -1.44
CA GLY A 87 -5.86 19.30 -1.82
C GLY A 87 -6.99 19.93 -2.63
N ILE A 88 -7.42 21.16 -2.27
CA ILE A 88 -8.44 21.91 -3.03
C ILE A 88 -7.91 22.28 -4.43
N LEU A 89 -6.68 22.78 -4.52
CA LEU A 89 -6.07 23.16 -5.80
C LEU A 89 -5.93 21.95 -6.74
N LEU A 90 -5.46 20.82 -6.22
CA LEU A 90 -5.29 19.59 -7.00
C LEU A 90 -6.63 19.00 -7.45
N LEU A 91 -7.71 19.11 -6.66
CA LEU A 91 -9.04 18.67 -7.11
C LEU A 91 -9.64 19.58 -8.18
N LYS A 92 -9.32 20.86 -8.15
CA LYS A 92 -9.79 21.82 -9.16
C LYS A 92 -9.16 21.56 -10.53
N ASP A 93 -7.89 21.16 -10.53
CA ASP A 93 -7.13 20.85 -11.73
C ASP A 93 -6.48 19.46 -11.62
N VAL A 94 -7.17 18.47 -12.17
CA VAL A 94 -6.73 17.07 -12.14
C VAL A 94 -5.44 16.86 -12.95
N GLU A 95 -5.17 17.70 -13.95
CA GLU A 95 -3.92 17.62 -14.71
C GLU A 95 -2.74 18.08 -13.85
N MET A 96 -2.91 19.16 -13.09
CA MET A 96 -1.96 19.56 -12.05
C MET A 96 -1.78 18.47 -10.99
N ALA A 97 -2.86 17.81 -10.56
CA ALA A 97 -2.78 16.69 -9.61
C ALA A 97 -1.91 15.54 -10.13
N MET A 98 -2.03 15.22 -11.42
CA MET A 98 -1.22 14.21 -12.08
C MET A 98 0.26 14.61 -12.06
N GLU A 99 0.59 15.84 -12.45
CA GLU A 99 1.99 16.30 -12.43
C GLU A 99 2.59 16.32 -11.02
N VAL A 100 1.85 16.83 -10.04
CA VAL A 100 2.31 16.87 -8.64
C VAL A 100 2.48 15.45 -8.09
N LEU A 101 1.58 14.52 -8.42
CA LEU A 101 1.74 13.12 -8.05
C LEU A 101 2.98 12.50 -8.70
N ALA A 102 3.24 12.75 -9.99
CA ALA A 102 4.45 12.29 -10.67
C ALA A 102 5.72 12.80 -9.98
N LEU A 103 5.78 14.09 -9.67
CA LEU A 103 6.91 14.70 -8.97
C LEU A 103 7.07 14.12 -7.56
N TYR A 104 5.98 13.99 -6.81
CA TYR A 104 5.98 13.37 -5.48
C TYR A 104 6.57 11.97 -5.52
N ILE A 105 6.15 11.13 -6.48
CA ILE A 105 6.68 9.78 -6.67
C ILE A 105 8.15 9.82 -7.10
N GLY A 106 8.54 10.71 -8.01
CA GLY A 106 9.92 10.88 -8.43
C GLY A 106 10.85 11.19 -7.25
N PHE A 107 10.49 12.17 -6.42
CA PHE A 107 11.25 12.49 -5.20
C PHE A 107 11.24 11.34 -4.19
N LEU A 108 10.10 10.66 -4.01
CA LEU A 108 10.00 9.52 -3.11
C LEU A 108 10.96 8.40 -3.52
N VAL A 109 11.05 8.08 -4.82
CA VAL A 109 12.01 7.10 -5.35
C VAL A 109 13.44 7.60 -5.17
N LEU A 110 13.71 8.89 -5.39
CA LEU A 110 15.05 9.47 -5.18
C LEU A 110 15.51 9.28 -3.73
N PHE A 111 14.70 9.69 -2.75
CA PHE A 111 15.05 9.55 -1.34
C PHE A 111 15.18 8.09 -0.91
N ARG A 112 14.30 7.20 -1.38
CA ARG A 112 14.42 5.75 -1.15
C ARG A 112 15.72 5.19 -1.70
N SER A 113 16.14 5.67 -2.87
CA SER A 113 17.37 5.23 -3.54
C SER A 113 18.62 5.73 -2.82
N LEU A 114 18.60 6.99 -2.36
CA LEU A 114 19.65 7.53 -1.49
C LEU A 114 19.77 6.74 -0.18
N GLY A 115 18.65 6.40 0.44
CA GLY A 115 18.61 5.52 1.62
C GLY A 115 19.21 4.14 1.33
N ALA A 116 18.84 3.52 0.19
CA ALA A 116 19.39 2.22 -0.22
C ALA A 116 20.91 2.26 -0.40
N ILE A 117 21.46 3.35 -0.98
CA ILE A 117 22.90 3.54 -1.08
C ILE A 117 23.52 3.69 0.32
N SER A 118 22.93 4.51 1.20
CA SER A 118 23.41 4.67 2.57
C SER A 118 23.48 3.32 3.30
N THR A 119 22.41 2.54 3.24
CA THR A 119 22.34 1.19 3.84
C THR A 119 23.33 0.22 3.17
N SER A 120 23.53 0.29 1.85
CA SER A 120 24.53 -0.52 1.17
C SER A 120 25.94 -0.25 1.67
N LEU A 121 26.27 1.03 1.91
CA LEU A 121 27.57 1.42 2.47
C LEU A 121 27.74 0.91 3.89
N GLU A 122 26.69 0.93 4.72
CA GLU A 122 26.74 0.32 6.05
C GLU A 122 26.96 -1.20 5.99
N LEU A 123 26.22 -1.89 5.11
CA LEU A 123 26.38 -3.34 4.90
C LEU A 123 27.79 -3.72 4.43
N SER A 124 28.41 -2.90 3.57
CA SER A 124 29.76 -3.13 3.10
C SER A 124 30.79 -2.98 4.24
N HIS A 125 30.58 -2.02 5.15
CA HIS A 125 31.41 -1.86 6.36
C HIS A 125 31.29 -3.07 7.29
N PHE A 126 30.09 -3.63 7.48
CA PHE A 126 29.86 -4.82 8.30
C PHE A 126 30.19 -6.15 7.58
N ARG A 127 30.73 -6.11 6.35
CA ARG A 127 31.01 -7.28 5.49
C ARG A 127 29.82 -8.23 5.32
N MET A 128 28.60 -7.70 5.32
CA MET A 128 27.40 -8.48 5.08
C MET A 128 27.21 -8.74 3.58
N SER A 129 26.75 -9.95 3.24
CA SER A 129 26.41 -10.31 1.85
C SER A 129 25.24 -9.46 1.34
N GLY A 130 25.22 -9.16 0.04
CA GLY A 130 24.16 -8.36 -0.60
C GLY A 130 24.39 -6.84 -0.63
N TRP A 131 25.51 -6.34 -0.10
CA TRP A 131 25.82 -4.90 -0.17
C TRP A 131 25.89 -4.40 -1.62
N GLY A 132 26.54 -5.15 -2.52
CA GLY A 132 26.75 -4.75 -3.91
C GLY A 132 25.46 -4.70 -4.73
N SER A 133 24.55 -5.66 -4.53
CA SER A 133 23.24 -5.64 -5.20
C SER A 133 22.40 -4.47 -4.72
N LEU A 134 22.40 -4.18 -3.42
CA LEU A 134 21.69 -3.02 -2.88
C LEU A 134 22.26 -1.69 -3.40
N LEU A 135 23.58 -1.61 -3.60
CA LEU A 135 24.24 -0.45 -4.21
C LEU A 135 23.74 -0.23 -5.63
N VAL A 136 23.74 -1.28 -6.45
CA VAL A 136 23.28 -1.23 -7.85
C VAL A 136 21.81 -0.82 -7.91
N ILE A 137 20.95 -1.37 -7.04
CA ILE A 137 19.54 -0.98 -6.93
C ILE A 137 19.41 0.52 -6.59
N GLY A 138 20.21 1.00 -5.64
CA GLY A 138 20.24 2.42 -5.27
C GLY A 138 20.65 3.33 -6.43
N ILE A 139 21.73 3.00 -7.15
CA ILE A 139 22.17 3.80 -8.31
C ILE A 139 21.10 3.79 -9.43
N LEU A 140 20.57 2.62 -9.79
CA LEU A 140 19.52 2.52 -10.78
C LEU A 140 18.27 3.29 -10.36
N GLY A 141 17.93 3.27 -9.08
CA GLY A 141 16.84 4.04 -8.52
C GLY A 141 17.04 5.55 -8.60
N ILE A 142 18.26 6.06 -8.40
CA ILE A 142 18.59 7.48 -8.61
C ILE A 142 18.40 7.86 -10.08
N ILE A 143 18.94 7.07 -11.01
CA ILE A 143 18.79 7.32 -12.45
C ILE A 143 17.30 7.35 -12.82
N LEU A 144 16.55 6.33 -12.40
CA LEU A 144 15.11 6.24 -12.62
C LEU A 144 14.38 7.46 -12.04
N SER A 145 14.64 7.83 -10.79
CA SER A 145 14.00 8.97 -10.14
C SER A 145 14.28 10.30 -10.85
N THR A 146 15.50 10.46 -11.37
CA THR A 146 15.89 11.67 -12.13
C THR A 146 15.10 11.76 -13.43
N ILE A 147 14.90 10.63 -14.12
CA ILE A 147 14.05 10.55 -15.32
C ILE A 147 12.60 10.89 -14.98
N LEU A 148 12.07 10.37 -13.87
CA LEU A 148 10.71 10.62 -13.41
C LEU A 148 10.47 12.11 -13.10
N ILE A 149 11.43 12.76 -12.45
CA ILE A 149 11.34 14.20 -12.11
C ILE A 149 11.43 15.05 -13.37
N TRP A 150 12.31 14.71 -14.32
CA TRP A 150 12.47 15.49 -15.56
C TRP A 150 11.29 15.29 -16.52
N ARG A 151 10.74 14.08 -16.59
CA ARG A 151 9.60 13.74 -17.46
C ARG A 151 8.45 13.16 -16.64
N PRO A 152 7.57 14.01 -16.08
CA PRO A 152 6.41 13.57 -15.30
C PRO A 152 5.52 12.55 -16.02
N GLN A 153 5.44 12.63 -17.35
CA GLN A 153 4.66 11.66 -18.15
C GLN A 153 5.25 10.25 -18.08
N ALA A 154 6.57 10.09 -17.91
CA ALA A 154 7.19 8.78 -17.70
C ALA A 154 6.84 8.21 -16.32
N ALA A 155 6.72 9.08 -15.31
CA ALA A 155 6.32 8.68 -13.96
C ALA A 155 4.90 8.10 -13.93
N ALA A 156 3.99 8.63 -14.75
CA ALA A 156 2.63 8.09 -14.89
C ALA A 156 2.63 6.59 -15.25
N PHE A 157 3.45 6.19 -16.22
CA PHE A 157 3.57 4.78 -16.61
C PHE A 157 4.17 3.92 -15.49
N SER A 158 5.20 4.41 -14.81
CA SER A 158 5.79 3.70 -13.67
C SER A 158 4.75 3.46 -12.57
N VAL A 159 3.97 4.47 -12.21
CA VAL A 159 2.91 4.35 -11.21
C VAL A 159 1.90 3.29 -11.61
N VAL A 160 1.39 3.33 -12.84
CA VAL A 160 0.42 2.34 -13.35
C VAL A 160 0.99 0.92 -13.28
N ILE A 161 2.24 0.72 -13.70
CA ILE A 161 2.87 -0.60 -13.71
C ILE A 161 3.02 -1.14 -12.28
N PHE A 162 3.64 -0.38 -11.38
CA PHE A 162 3.86 -0.82 -10.00
C PHE A 162 2.55 -1.10 -9.29
N MET A 163 1.54 -0.27 -9.53
CA MET A 163 0.22 -0.40 -8.95
C MET A 163 -0.54 -1.62 -9.48
N GLY A 164 -0.59 -1.80 -10.79
CA GLY A 164 -1.23 -2.97 -11.41
C GLY A 164 -0.58 -4.27 -10.92
N LEU A 165 0.75 -4.32 -10.89
CA LEU A 165 1.48 -5.45 -10.33
C LEU A 165 1.17 -5.66 -8.85
N THR A 166 1.17 -4.60 -8.04
CA THR A 166 0.87 -4.68 -6.61
C THR A 166 -0.54 -5.19 -6.34
N LEU A 167 -1.55 -4.72 -7.09
CA LEU A 167 -2.94 -5.17 -6.97
C LEU A 167 -3.07 -6.65 -7.34
N ILE A 168 -2.43 -7.10 -8.42
CA ILE A 168 -2.42 -8.50 -8.82
C ILE A 168 -1.70 -9.35 -7.78
N SER A 169 -0.52 -8.94 -7.30
CA SER A 169 0.24 -9.66 -6.28
C SER A 169 -0.50 -9.75 -4.95
N PHE A 170 -1.15 -8.67 -4.52
CA PHE A 170 -2.00 -8.67 -3.32
C PHE A 170 -3.19 -9.60 -3.49
N GLY A 171 -3.88 -9.50 -4.63
CA GLY A 171 -5.02 -10.36 -4.93
C GLY A 171 -4.66 -11.85 -5.01
N ALA A 172 -3.51 -12.17 -5.62
CA ALA A 172 -2.97 -13.52 -5.68
C ALA A 172 -2.61 -14.05 -4.28
N SER A 173 -2.01 -13.21 -3.43
CA SER A 173 -1.68 -13.58 -2.05
C SER A 173 -2.94 -13.86 -1.22
N MET A 174 -3.98 -13.07 -1.40
CA MET A 174 -5.26 -13.24 -0.70
C MET A 174 -6.00 -14.50 -1.18
N ALA A 175 -5.97 -14.78 -2.49
CA ALA A 175 -6.49 -16.02 -3.04
C ALA A 175 -5.72 -17.25 -2.50
N PHE A 176 -4.39 -17.16 -2.42
CA PHE A 176 -3.56 -18.22 -1.84
C PHE A 176 -3.89 -18.47 -0.35
N ILE A 177 -4.06 -17.41 0.44
CA ILE A 177 -4.49 -17.50 1.84
C ILE A 177 -5.86 -18.18 1.91
N SER A 178 -6.83 -17.76 1.09
CA SER A 178 -8.15 -18.38 1.05
C SER A 178 -8.10 -19.89 0.78
N LEU A 179 -7.29 -20.32 -0.18
CA LEU A 179 -7.13 -21.74 -0.50
C LEU A 179 -6.53 -22.53 0.68
N LYS A 180 -5.61 -21.92 1.44
CA LYS A 180 -5.10 -22.51 2.69
C LYS A 180 -6.18 -22.59 3.77
N LEU A 181 -6.95 -21.52 4.00
CA LEU A 181 -8.06 -21.54 4.96
C LEU A 181 -9.11 -22.59 4.59
N LYS A 182 -9.42 -22.75 3.29
CA LYS A 182 -10.33 -23.79 2.81
C LYS A 182 -9.85 -25.19 3.20
N LYS A 183 -8.56 -25.48 3.00
CA LYS A 183 -7.97 -26.78 3.40
C LYS A 183 -8.09 -27.01 4.90
N VAL A 184 -7.80 -25.99 5.71
CA VAL A 184 -7.91 -26.09 7.18
C VAL A 184 -9.37 -26.31 7.59
N HIS A 185 -10.31 -25.58 7.00
CA HIS A 185 -11.73 -25.75 7.28
C HIS A 185 -12.22 -27.18 7.01
N THR A 186 -11.81 -27.79 5.89
CA THR A 186 -12.15 -29.18 5.58
C THR A 186 -11.62 -30.15 6.64
N HIS A 187 -10.33 -30.06 7.02
CA HIS A 187 -9.75 -30.98 8.01
C HIS A 187 -10.38 -30.80 9.40
N VAL A 188 -10.65 -29.56 9.81
CA VAL A 188 -11.28 -29.28 11.11
C VAL A 188 -12.72 -29.77 11.14
N LYS A 189 -13.42 -29.70 10.01
CA LYS A 189 -14.78 -30.24 9.87
C LYS A 189 -14.79 -31.77 10.01
N GLU A 190 -13.88 -32.47 9.34
CA GLU A 190 -13.71 -33.93 9.46
C GLU A 190 -13.41 -34.36 10.90
N LEU A 191 -12.49 -33.66 11.59
CA LEU A 191 -12.17 -33.93 13.00
C LEU A 191 -13.37 -33.72 13.93
N LYS A 192 -14.19 -32.71 13.66
CA LYS A 192 -15.42 -32.47 14.43
C LYS A 192 -16.44 -33.59 14.21
N GLU A 193 -16.59 -34.05 12.97
CA GLU A 193 -17.47 -35.17 12.60
C GLU A 193 -17.02 -36.50 13.24
N GLU A 194 -15.71 -36.77 13.32
CA GLU A 194 -15.15 -37.94 14.04
C GLU A 194 -15.39 -37.88 15.56
N GLN A 195 -15.27 -36.69 16.16
CA GLN A 195 -15.53 -36.51 17.59
C GLN A 195 -17.00 -36.67 17.95
N ASP A 196 -17.91 -36.12 17.14
CA ASP A 196 -19.35 -36.20 17.36
C ASP A 196 -19.90 -37.62 17.05
N GLY A 197 -19.24 -38.39 16.18
CA GLY A 197 -19.63 -39.75 15.80
C GLY A 197 -19.13 -40.87 16.74
N GLY A 198 -18.18 -40.58 17.63
CA GLY A 198 -17.59 -41.54 18.58
C GLY A 198 -18.30 -41.64 19.94
N GLU A 199 -19.37 -40.89 20.18
CA GLU A 199 -20.14 -40.87 21.45
C GLU A 199 -21.32 -41.87 21.50
N PHE A 200 -21.33 -42.93 20.66
CA PHE A 200 -22.32 -44.02 20.72
C PHE A 200 -21.75 -45.34 21.27
#